data_AF-A0A815MY05-F1
#
_entry.id   AF-A0A815MY05-F1
#
_cell.length_a   1.000
_cell.length_b   1.000
_cell.length_c   1.000
_cell.angle_alpha   90.00
_cell.angle_beta   90.00
_cell.angle_gamma   90.00
#
_symmetry.space_group_name_H-M   'P 1'
#
loop_
_entity.id
_entity.type
_entity.pdbx_description
1 polymer ?
#
loop_
_entity_poly.entity_id
_entity_poly.type
_entity_poly.pdbx_seq_one_letter_code
_entity_poly.pdbx_strand_id
1 'polypeptide(L)'
;MTPIGTNYALILQSGTNQVYTQVQQYLNCECDQTDECTSETFIDLRAIVGYPSLYNITGFLYGCLSIEALLQSSLQCFYNQTCIDVLNRYLLAASYFTN
;
A
#
# COMPACT_ATOMS: atom_id res chain seq x y z
N MET A 1 -7.78 20.39 17.45
CA MET A 1 -6.47 20.37 16.77
C MET A 1 -6.76 19.96 15.35
N THR A 2 -6.42 20.78 14.35
CA THR A 2 -6.61 20.39 12.94
C THR A 2 -5.66 19.24 12.62
N PRO A 3 -6.13 18.15 12.00
CA PRO A 3 -5.27 17.06 11.54
C PRO A 3 -4.16 17.65 10.66
N ILE A 4 -2.92 17.19 10.87
CA ILE A 4 -1.85 17.47 9.92
C ILE A 4 -2.11 16.50 8.78
N GLY A 5 -2.43 17.00 7.58
CA GLY A 5 -2.68 16.11 6.46
C GLY A 5 -1.46 15.26 6.15
N THR A 6 -1.68 13.96 5.91
CA THR A 6 -0.63 12.99 5.63
C THR A 6 -0.79 12.41 4.22
N ASN A 7 0.26 11.73 3.76
CA ASN A 7 0.19 10.88 2.56
C ASN A 7 -0.37 11.57 1.30
N TYR A 8 0.32 12.63 0.85
CA TYR A 8 0.03 13.29 -0.42
C TYR A 8 0.81 12.64 -1.57
N ALA A 9 0.18 12.45 -2.72
CA ALA A 9 0.85 12.10 -3.96
C ALA A 9 1.30 13.36 -4.71
N LEU A 10 2.45 13.27 -5.37
CA LEU A 10 2.91 14.27 -6.33
C LEU A 10 2.37 13.91 -7.70
N ILE A 11 1.63 14.83 -8.31
CA ILE A 11 1.05 14.65 -9.64
C ILE A 11 1.68 15.66 -10.60
N LEU A 12 2.08 15.16 -11.77
CA LEU A 12 2.56 15.97 -12.89
C LEU A 12 1.35 16.42 -13.72
N GLN A 13 1.20 17.72 -13.91
CA GLN A 13 0.14 18.24 -14.75
C GLN A 13 0.51 18.12 -16.23
N SER A 14 -0.22 17.26 -16.96
CA SER A 14 0.01 17.01 -18.38
C SER A 14 0.03 18.30 -19.22
N GLY A 15 1.03 18.43 -20.09
CA GLY A 15 1.21 19.60 -20.95
C GLY A 15 1.81 20.83 -20.25
N THR A 16 2.23 20.72 -18.99
CA THR A 16 2.89 21.80 -18.24
C THR A 16 4.12 21.29 -17.49
N ASN A 17 4.96 22.20 -16.98
CA ASN A 17 6.04 21.88 -16.05
C ASN A 17 5.62 22.11 -14.57
N GLN A 18 4.35 21.86 -14.25
CA GLN A 18 3.80 22.06 -12.91
C GLN A 18 3.65 20.73 -12.17
N VAL A 19 4.01 20.76 -10.88
CA VAL A 19 3.83 19.67 -9.93
C VAL A 19 2.83 20.15 -8.88
N TYR A 20 1.81 19.34 -8.58
CA TYR A 20 0.90 19.61 -7.47
C TYR A 20 0.81 18.41 -6.54
N THR A 21 0.38 18.67 -5.30
CA THR A 21 0.10 17.64 -4.30
C THR A 21 -1.39 17.30 -4.34
N GLN A 22 -1.71 16.01 -4.38
CA GLN A 22 -3.07 15.51 -4.25
C GLN A 22 -3.15 14.65 -2.99
N VAL A 23 -4.14 14.90 -2.13
CA VAL A 23 -4.39 14.06 -0.96
C VAL A 23 -4.74 12.64 -1.40
N GLN A 24 -4.15 11.63 -0.75
CA GLN A 24 -4.58 10.26 -0.97
C GLN A 24 -5.92 9.99 -0.29
N GLN A 25 -6.71 9.16 -0.95
CA GLN A 25 -8.02 8.74 -0.47
C GLN A 25 -8.06 7.22 -0.41
N TYR A 26 -8.52 6.71 0.72
CA TYR A 26 -8.73 5.28 0.94
C TYR A 26 -10.23 5.04 1.13
N LEU A 27 -10.86 4.40 0.14
CA LEU A 27 -12.32 4.29 0.05
C LEU A 27 -12.97 5.69 0.09
N ASN A 28 -13.69 6.04 1.16
CA ASN A 28 -14.34 7.34 1.36
C ASN A 28 -13.68 8.13 2.50
N CYS A 29 -12.38 7.95 2.72
CA CYS A 29 -11.62 8.54 3.82
C CYS A 29 -10.39 9.28 3.26
N GLU A 30 -10.23 10.56 3.62
CA GLU A 30 -9.17 11.44 3.09
C GLU A 30 -8.07 11.68 4.13
N CYS A 31 -6.81 11.58 3.70
CA CYS A 31 -5.66 11.71 4.60
C CYS A 31 -5.39 13.14 5.09
N ASP A 32 -6.12 14.15 4.60
CA ASP A 32 -6.10 15.52 5.11
C ASP A 32 -7.18 15.78 6.16
N GLN A 33 -8.14 14.86 6.31
CA GLN A 33 -9.21 14.93 7.31
C GLN A 33 -8.96 14.02 8.51
N THR A 34 -8.29 12.88 8.32
CA THR A 34 -7.95 11.95 9.41
C THR A 34 -6.75 11.09 9.03
N ASP A 35 -5.96 10.74 10.03
CA ASP A 35 -4.80 9.85 9.87
C ASP A 35 -5.17 8.35 9.96
N GLU A 36 -6.41 8.06 10.35
CA GLU A 36 -6.90 6.70 10.62
C GLU A 36 -7.33 5.93 9.37
N CYS A 37 -7.37 6.56 8.19
CA CYS A 37 -7.84 5.89 6.99
C CYS A 37 -6.92 4.73 6.60
N THR A 38 -7.50 3.55 6.43
CA THR A 38 -6.80 2.34 6.01
C THR A 38 -7.53 1.60 4.89
N SER A 39 -6.78 0.78 4.16
CA SER A 39 -7.29 -0.11 3.12
C SER A 39 -6.47 -1.41 3.10
N GLU A 40 -7.05 -2.47 2.54
CA GLU A 40 -6.38 -3.77 2.36
C GLU A 40 -5.16 -3.65 1.45
N THR A 41 -4.05 -4.27 1.83
CA THR A 41 -2.82 -4.25 1.01
C THR A 41 -2.84 -5.33 -0.05
N PHE A 42 -2.39 -4.98 -1.25
CA PHE A 42 -2.19 -5.93 -2.34
C PHE A 42 -0.75 -5.82 -2.87
N ILE A 43 -0.22 -6.94 -3.35
CA ILE A 43 1.02 -6.96 -4.12
C ILE A 43 0.75 -7.33 -5.57
N ASP A 44 1.49 -6.69 -6.44
CA ASP A 44 1.49 -6.98 -7.87
C ASP A 44 2.41 -8.16 -8.16
N LEU A 45 1.83 -9.30 -8.53
CA LEU A 45 2.56 -10.53 -8.84
C LEU A 45 2.64 -10.78 -10.35
N ARG A 46 2.39 -9.78 -11.20
CA ARG A 46 2.44 -9.95 -12.68
C ARG A 46 3.78 -10.50 -13.18
N ALA A 47 4.86 -10.28 -12.45
CA ALA A 47 6.19 -10.80 -12.77
C ALA A 47 6.41 -12.27 -12.37
N ILE A 48 5.46 -12.92 -11.67
CA ILE A 48 5.60 -14.28 -11.12
C ILE A 48 4.68 -15.25 -11.86
N VAL A 49 5.27 -16.23 -12.54
CA VAL A 49 4.52 -17.27 -13.27
C VAL A 49 3.68 -18.12 -12.30
N GLY A 50 2.40 -18.30 -12.65
CA GLY A 50 1.47 -19.16 -11.89
C GLY A 50 0.69 -18.45 -10.78
N TYR A 51 0.82 -17.12 -10.64
CA TYR A 51 0.07 -16.32 -9.67
C TYR A 51 -0.94 -15.38 -10.35
N PRO A 52 -2.01 -14.97 -9.65
CA PRO A 52 -2.88 -13.89 -10.11
C PRO A 52 -2.09 -12.59 -10.21
N SER A 53 -2.54 -11.64 -11.04
CA SER A 53 -1.87 -10.33 -11.20
C SER A 53 -1.82 -9.53 -9.90
N LEU A 54 -2.85 -9.65 -9.06
CA LEU A 54 -2.93 -9.02 -7.75
C LEU A 54 -3.18 -10.08 -6.69
N TYR A 55 -2.42 -10.03 -5.61
CA TYR A 55 -2.59 -10.89 -4.45
C TYR A 55 -2.83 -10.04 -3.21
N ASN A 56 -3.95 -10.29 -2.53
CA ASN A 56 -4.33 -9.59 -1.30
C ASN A 56 -3.57 -10.18 -0.10
N ILE A 57 -2.93 -9.33 0.69
CA ILE A 57 -2.23 -9.73 1.91
C ILE A 57 -3.23 -9.64 3.07
N THR A 58 -3.94 -10.75 3.32
CA THR A 58 -4.98 -10.79 4.35
C THR A 58 -4.46 -10.33 5.71
N GLY A 59 -5.16 -9.36 6.29
CA GLY A 59 -4.84 -8.83 7.61
C GLY A 59 -3.69 -7.83 7.64
N PHE A 60 -3.13 -7.43 6.50
CA PHE A 60 -2.13 -6.37 6.42
C PHE A 60 -2.70 -5.14 5.70
N LEU A 61 -2.79 -4.02 6.42
CA LEU A 61 -3.37 -2.78 5.93
C LEU A 61 -2.29 -1.76 5.61
N TYR A 62 -2.60 -0.88 4.66
CA TYR A 62 -1.85 0.35 4.39
C TYR A 62 -2.82 1.53 4.55
N GLY A 63 -2.30 2.73 4.77
CA GLY A 63 -3.14 3.87 5.12
C GLY A 63 -2.39 5.19 5.15
N CYS A 64 -3.07 6.24 5.62
CA CYS A 64 -2.52 7.60 5.67
C CYS A 64 -1.27 7.69 6.53
N LEU A 65 -1.31 7.05 7.71
CA LEU A 65 -0.14 6.79 8.53
C LEU A 65 0.15 5.29 8.59
N SER A 66 1.40 4.91 8.31
CA SER A 66 1.84 3.52 8.40
C SER A 66 1.66 2.93 9.80
N ILE A 67 1.78 3.75 10.85
CA ILE A 67 1.58 3.30 12.23
C ILE A 67 0.11 2.99 12.52
N GLU A 68 -0.83 3.81 12.06
CA GLU A 68 -2.27 3.56 12.21
C GLU A 68 -2.69 2.32 11.44
N ALA A 69 -2.20 2.18 10.21
CA ALA A 69 -2.43 0.99 9.40
C ALA A 69 -1.90 -0.29 10.07
N LEU A 70 -0.72 -0.23 10.68
CA LEU A 70 -0.14 -1.35 11.42
C LEU A 70 -0.95 -1.70 12.68
N LEU A 71 -1.41 -0.69 13.44
CA LEU A 71 -2.21 -0.90 14.64
C LEU A 71 -3.58 -1.52 14.33
N GLN A 72 -4.19 -1.14 13.20
CA GLN A 72 -5.47 -1.70 12.74
C GLN A 72 -5.32 -3.08 12.05
N SER A 73 -4.10 -3.46 11.67
CA SER A 73 -3.83 -4.74 11.00
C SER A 73 -3.95 -5.93 11.95
N SER A 74 -4.57 -7.03 11.48
CA SER A 74 -4.60 -8.29 12.23
C SER A 74 -3.32 -9.13 12.04
N LEU A 75 -2.51 -8.79 11.03
CA LEU A 75 -1.30 -9.49 10.62
C LEU A 75 -1.49 -10.98 10.34
N GLN A 76 -2.71 -11.37 9.95
CA GLN A 76 -3.07 -12.78 9.72
C GLN A 76 -2.13 -13.50 8.75
N CYS A 77 -1.72 -12.83 7.66
CA CYS A 77 -0.77 -13.39 6.69
C CYS A 77 0.53 -13.89 7.34
N PHE A 78 1.03 -13.21 8.38
CA PHE A 78 2.28 -13.53 9.07
C PHE A 78 2.20 -14.79 9.94
N TYR A 79 1.02 -15.39 10.07
CA TYR A 79 0.79 -16.68 10.73
C TYR A 79 0.33 -17.77 9.76
N ASN A 80 0.31 -17.48 8.45
CA ASN A 80 -0.11 -18.42 7.42
C ASN A 80 1.05 -18.74 6.47
N GLN A 81 1.54 -19.99 6.50
CA GLN A 81 2.69 -20.39 5.70
C GLN A 81 2.49 -20.15 4.20
N THR A 82 1.30 -20.44 3.67
CA THR A 82 0.99 -20.20 2.26
C THR A 82 1.14 -18.72 1.91
N CYS A 83 0.67 -17.81 2.76
CA CYS A 83 0.82 -16.37 2.54
C CYS A 83 2.30 -15.94 2.60
N ILE A 84 3.05 -16.41 3.59
CA ILE A 84 4.49 -16.14 3.71
C ILE A 84 5.26 -16.63 2.47
N ASP A 85 4.92 -17.80 1.93
CA ASP A 85 5.55 -18.33 0.72
C ASP A 85 5.33 -17.41 -0.48
N VAL A 86 4.14 -16.80 -0.60
CA VAL A 86 3.87 -15.79 -1.64
C VAL A 86 4.71 -14.53 -1.43
N LEU A 87 4.77 -14.02 -0.19
CA LEU A 87 5.59 -12.84 0.14
C LEU A 87 7.07 -13.08 -0.17
N ASN A 88 7.60 -14.25 0.18
CA ASN A 88 8.99 -14.60 -0.10
C ASN A 88 9.27 -14.64 -1.61
N ARG A 89 8.37 -15.22 -2.41
CA ARG A 89 8.52 -15.23 -3.88
C ARG A 89 8.51 -13.81 -4.44
N TYR A 90 7.62 -12.96 -3.95
CA TYR A 90 7.56 -11.56 -4.34
C TYR A 90 8.85 -10.80 -4.00
N LEU A 91 9.35 -10.93 -2.77
CA LEU A 91 10.58 -10.28 -2.32
C LEU A 91 11.81 -10.78 -3.09
N LEU A 92 11.90 -12.08 -3.37
CA LEU A 92 12.96 -12.63 -4.21
C LEU A 92 12.89 -12.06 -5.62
N ALA A 93 11.72 -12.08 -6.26
CA ALA A 93 11.52 -11.50 -7.59
C ALA A 93 11.91 -10.01 -7.62
N ALA A 94 11.47 -9.21 -6.64
CA ALA A 94 11.82 -7.80 -6.52
C ALA A 94 13.34 -7.58 -6.37
N SER A 95 14.03 -8.42 -5.60
CA SER A 95 15.49 -8.33 -5.41
C SER A 95 16.30 -8.61 -6.68
N TYR A 96 15.75 -9.36 -7.63
CA TYR A 96 16.38 -9.57 -8.94
C TYR A 96 16.31 -8.34 -9.85
N PHE A 97 15.36 -7.41 -9.65
CA PHE A 97 15.24 -6.18 -10.45
C PHE A 97 16.07 -5.01 -9.92
N THR A 98 16.64 -5.14 -8.72
CA THR A 98 17.50 -4.11 -8.09
C THR A 98 18.99 -4.37 -8.27
N ASN A 99 19.39 -5.43 -8.98
CA ASN A 99 20.78 -5.74 -9.35
C ASN A 99 21.04 -5.51 -10.84
#